data_AF-A0A354FNF1-F1
#
_entry.id   AF-A0A354FNF1-F1
#
_cell.length_a   1.000
_cell.length_b   1.000
_cell.length_c   1.000
_cell.angle_alpha   90.00
_cell.angle_beta   90.00
_cell.angle_gamma   90.00
#
_symmetry.space_group_name_H-M   'P 1'
#
loop_
_entity.id
_entity.type
_entity.pdbx_description
1 polymer ?
#
loop_
_entity_poly.entity_id
_entity_poly.type
_entity_poly.pdbx_seq_one_letter_code
_entity_poly.pdbx_strand_id
1 'polypeptide(L)'
;MALNLFNATGIAGLLRGHGLDWSEGLGRLVMIGVGLTLLYLGIRRKFEPLLLVPIGFGAVLANIPLAGLSEPGGLLYYIYEVGIVTGIFPLIIFMGVGAMTDFGPLLANPKTALLGGAAQFGIFATLLGALALNAIPGIDFSLRDAASIGIIGG
;
A
#
# COMPACT_ATOMS: atom_id res chain seq x y z
N MET A 1 -1.39 39.18 -10.79
CA MET A 1 -0.15 38.36 -10.75
C MET A 1 0.02 37.63 -9.43
N ALA A 2 0.09 38.31 -8.28
CA ALA A 2 0.14 37.65 -6.95
C ALA A 2 -1.09 36.77 -6.64
N LEU A 3 -2.30 37.17 -7.08
CA LEU A 3 -3.51 36.36 -6.93
C LEU A 3 -3.46 35.05 -7.74
N ASN A 4 -2.83 35.07 -8.92
CA ASN A 4 -2.65 33.88 -9.77
C ASN A 4 -1.59 32.95 -9.19
N LEU A 5 -0.55 33.51 -8.57
CA LEU A 5 0.45 32.73 -7.82
C LEU A 5 -0.17 32.07 -6.60
N PHE A 6 -0.97 32.81 -5.82
CA PHE A 6 -1.68 32.23 -4.68
C PHE A 6 -2.60 31.09 -5.14
N ASN A 7 -3.38 31.30 -6.21
CA ASN A 7 -4.27 30.29 -6.81
C ASN A 7 -3.54 29.08 -7.42
N ALA A 8 -2.26 29.22 -7.78
CA ALA A 8 -1.43 28.14 -8.34
C ALA A 8 -0.63 27.38 -7.27
N THR A 9 -0.72 27.78 -5.99
CA THR A 9 -0.05 27.07 -4.91
C THR A 9 -0.87 25.88 -4.39
N GLY A 10 -0.19 24.81 -3.98
CA GLY A 10 -0.81 23.66 -3.31
C GLY A 10 -1.64 24.03 -2.07
N ILE A 11 -1.33 25.16 -1.43
CA ILE A 11 -2.06 25.70 -0.27
C ILE A 11 -3.45 26.22 -0.67
N ALA A 12 -3.59 26.86 -1.84
CA ALA A 12 -4.89 27.32 -2.33
C ALA A 12 -5.77 26.17 -2.82
N GLY A 13 -5.17 25.11 -3.39
CA GLY A 13 -5.89 23.85 -3.71
C GLY A 13 -6.47 23.20 -2.46
N LEU A 14 -5.74 23.26 -1.35
CA LEU A 14 -6.16 22.73 -0.05
C LEU A 14 -7.31 23.53 0.57
N LEU A 15 -7.26 24.85 0.49
CA LEU A 15 -8.30 25.75 1.03
C LEU A 15 -9.56 25.84 0.15
N ARG A 16 -9.45 25.69 -1.19
CA ARG A 16 -10.61 25.68 -2.10
C ARG A 16 -11.22 24.30 -2.35
N GLY A 17 -10.44 23.22 -2.23
CA GLY A 17 -10.94 21.84 -2.36
C GLY A 17 -12.05 21.50 -1.36
N HIS A 18 -12.13 22.24 -0.25
CA HIS A 18 -13.23 22.17 0.72
C HIS A 18 -14.63 22.49 0.16
N GLY A 19 -14.74 23.12 -1.01
CA GLY A 19 -16.03 23.54 -1.57
C GLY A 19 -16.81 22.46 -2.30
N LEU A 20 -16.18 21.35 -2.71
CA LEU A 20 -16.80 20.35 -3.60
C LEU A 20 -16.64 18.89 -3.13
N ASP A 21 -15.49 18.48 -2.57
CA ASP A 21 -15.28 17.11 -2.06
C ASP A 21 -14.23 17.06 -0.94
N TRP A 22 -14.58 16.46 0.21
CA TRP A 22 -13.71 16.39 1.40
C TRP A 22 -12.38 15.63 1.15
N SER A 23 -12.38 14.75 0.13
CA SER A 23 -11.25 13.92 -0.31
C SER A 23 -10.12 14.74 -0.93
N GLU A 24 -10.45 15.76 -1.73
CA GLU A 24 -9.49 16.58 -2.50
C GLU A 24 -8.68 17.52 -1.59
N GLY A 25 -9.23 17.94 -0.46
CA GLY A 25 -8.59 18.83 0.51
C GLY A 25 -8.02 18.11 1.73
N LEU A 26 -8.87 17.88 2.74
CA LEU A 26 -8.46 17.29 4.03
C LEU A 26 -8.01 15.83 3.90
N GLY A 27 -8.62 15.06 3.01
CA GLY A 27 -8.24 13.67 2.76
C GLY A 27 -6.76 13.51 2.41
N ARG A 28 -6.27 14.33 1.47
CA ARG A 28 -4.84 14.34 1.09
C ARG A 28 -3.91 14.70 2.25
N LEU A 29 -4.28 15.66 3.10
CA LEU A 29 -3.49 15.98 4.31
C LEU A 29 -3.43 14.82 5.29
N VAL A 30 -4.55 14.15 5.53
CA VAL A 30 -4.60 12.96 6.39
C VAL A 30 -3.68 11.87 5.83
N MET A 31 -3.73 11.62 4.52
CA MET A 31 -2.89 10.62 3.86
C MET A 31 -1.40 10.98 3.90
N ILE A 32 -1.03 12.26 3.80
CA ILE A 32 0.36 12.70 4.05
C ILE A 32 0.76 12.40 5.51
N GLY A 33 -0.13 12.65 6.47
CA GLY A 33 0.08 12.29 7.88
C GLY A 33 0.31 10.77 8.08
N VAL A 34 -0.47 9.93 7.39
CA VAL A 34 -0.26 8.48 7.37
C VAL A 34 1.10 8.13 6.73
N GLY A 35 1.44 8.72 5.58
CA GLY A 35 2.73 8.50 4.91
C GLY A 35 3.94 8.87 5.79
N LEU A 36 3.87 9.99 6.51
CA LEU A 36 4.88 10.39 7.50
C LEU A 36 4.95 9.42 8.69
N THR A 37 3.81 8.87 9.10
CA THR A 37 3.76 7.83 10.15
C THR A 37 4.45 6.55 9.69
N LEU A 38 4.23 6.11 8.45
CA LEU A 38 4.92 4.95 7.88
C LEU A 38 6.43 5.20 7.76
N LEU A 39 6.84 6.39 7.33
CA LEU A 39 8.26 6.77 7.30
C LEU A 39 8.89 6.74 8.70
N TYR A 40 8.18 7.25 9.71
CA TYR A 40 8.64 7.20 11.09
C TYR A 40 8.80 5.76 11.59
N LEU A 41 7.85 4.88 11.30
CA LEU A 41 7.92 3.46 11.65
C LEU A 41 9.08 2.76 10.93
N GLY A 42 9.28 3.04 9.65
CA GLY A 42 10.36 2.44 8.85
C GLY A 42 11.76 2.90 9.30
N ILE A 43 11.93 4.19 9.59
CA ILE A 43 13.25 4.76 9.92
C ILE A 43 13.59 4.57 11.40
N ARG A 44 12.71 5.00 12.32
CA ARG A 44 13.03 5.03 13.75
C ARG A 44 12.81 3.69 14.41
N ARG A 45 11.72 3.01 14.07
CA ARG A 45 11.37 1.71 14.66
C ARG A 45 11.88 0.52 13.83
N LYS A 46 12.44 0.78 12.63
CA LYS A 46 13.02 -0.24 11.74
C LYS A 46 12.03 -1.35 11.37
N PHE A 47 10.74 -1.04 11.29
CA PHE A 47 9.75 -1.96 10.72
C PHE A 47 9.96 -2.01 9.20
N GLU A 48 10.37 -3.18 8.69
CA GLU A 48 10.58 -3.47 7.27
C GLU A 48 11.10 -2.27 6.45
N PRO A 49 12.27 -1.71 6.81
CA PRO A 49 12.71 -0.42 6.29
C PRO A 49 12.88 -0.41 4.77
N LEU A 50 13.17 -1.57 4.17
CA LEU A 50 13.34 -1.74 2.73
C LEU A 50 12.04 -1.50 1.94
N LEU A 51 10.89 -1.85 2.50
CA LEU A 51 9.59 -1.71 1.83
C LEU A 51 8.79 -0.53 2.37
N LEU A 52 8.76 -0.36 3.69
CA LEU A 52 7.92 0.63 4.35
C LEU A 52 8.35 2.07 4.08
N VAL A 53 9.65 2.32 3.89
CA VAL A 53 10.17 3.66 3.59
C VAL A 53 9.76 4.10 2.17
N PRO A 54 9.99 3.31 1.10
CA PRO A 54 9.46 3.63 -0.22
C PRO A 54 7.94 3.80 -0.26
N ILE A 55 7.19 2.95 0.45
CA ILE A 55 5.72 3.05 0.54
C ILE A 55 5.30 4.37 1.18
N GLY A 56 5.89 4.71 2.35
CA GLY A 56 5.59 5.97 3.04
C GLY A 56 5.95 7.20 2.21
N PHE A 57 7.09 7.18 1.52
CA PHE A 57 7.50 8.26 0.63
C PHE A 57 6.56 8.40 -0.59
N GLY A 58 6.21 7.29 -1.24
CA GLY A 58 5.24 7.27 -2.33
C GLY A 58 3.87 7.79 -1.93
N ALA A 59 3.40 7.43 -0.73
CA ALA A 59 2.14 7.94 -0.17
C ALA A 59 2.17 9.46 0.04
N VAL A 60 3.28 10.02 0.54
CA VAL A 60 3.44 11.48 0.65
C VAL A 60 3.42 12.14 -0.72
N LEU A 61 4.20 11.63 -1.69
CA LEU A 61 4.29 12.20 -3.03
C LEU A 61 2.97 12.14 -3.82
N ALA A 62 2.23 11.02 -3.74
CA ALA A 62 0.96 10.86 -4.41
C ALA A 62 -0.13 11.82 -3.91
N ASN A 63 0.00 12.30 -2.66
CA ASN A 63 -0.98 13.19 -2.03
C ASN A 63 -0.59 14.66 -2.06
N ILE A 64 0.52 15.05 -2.72
CA ILE A 64 0.86 16.47 -2.87
C ILE A 64 -0.18 17.14 -3.78
N PRO A 65 -0.88 18.20 -3.30
CA PRO A 65 -1.89 18.88 -4.10
C PRO A 65 -1.27 19.56 -5.32
N LEU A 66 -1.98 19.51 -6.46
CA LEU A 66 -1.59 20.11 -7.74
C LEU A 66 -0.29 19.55 -8.38
N ALA A 67 0.26 18.45 -7.85
CA ALA A 67 1.48 17.84 -8.40
C ALA A 67 1.22 16.86 -9.55
N GLY A 68 0.01 16.27 -9.64
CA GLY A 68 -0.37 15.35 -10.71
C GLY A 68 0.49 14.08 -10.83
N LEU A 69 1.26 13.73 -9.79
CA LEU A 69 2.27 12.66 -9.86
C LEU A 69 1.67 11.27 -10.02
N SER A 70 0.49 11.03 -9.47
CA SER A 70 -0.25 9.76 -9.55
C SER A 70 -1.38 9.76 -10.58
N GLU A 71 -1.57 10.89 -11.29
CA GLU A 71 -2.57 11.01 -12.35
C GLU A 71 -2.03 10.47 -13.68
N PRO A 72 -2.89 10.15 -14.68
CA PRO A 72 -2.45 9.69 -15.99
C PRO A 72 -1.42 10.66 -16.61
N GLY A 73 -0.20 10.18 -16.85
CA GLY A 73 0.93 10.99 -17.33
C GLY A 73 1.91 11.42 -16.24
N GLY A 74 1.59 11.19 -14.96
CA GLY A 74 2.47 11.40 -13.83
C GLY A 74 3.53 10.31 -13.66
N LEU A 75 4.64 10.64 -12.99
CA LEU A 75 5.74 9.69 -12.77
C LEU A 75 5.29 8.45 -11.97
N LEU A 76 4.54 8.64 -10.88
CA LEU A 76 4.08 7.52 -10.04
C LEU A 76 3.05 6.66 -10.77
N TYR A 77 2.24 7.27 -11.63
CA TYR A 77 1.31 6.55 -12.50
C TYR A 77 2.06 5.59 -13.44
N TYR A 78 3.11 6.04 -14.13
CA TYR A 78 3.88 5.15 -15.00
C TYR A 78 4.59 4.03 -14.24
N ILE A 79 5.11 4.32 -13.05
CA ILE A 79 5.71 3.30 -12.18
C ILE A 79 4.66 2.25 -11.77
N TYR A 80 3.45 2.69 -11.43
CA TYR A 80 2.34 1.83 -11.06
C TYR A 80 1.88 0.95 -12.23
N GLU A 81 1.59 1.56 -13.38
CA GLU A 81 1.12 0.86 -14.58
C GLU A 81 2.15 -0.15 -15.08
N VAL A 82 3.41 0.28 -15.26
CA VAL A 82 4.44 -0.60 -15.82
C VAL A 82 4.93 -1.62 -14.79
N GLY A 83 4.99 -1.28 -13.50
CA GLY A 83 5.58 -2.13 -12.48
C GLY A 83 4.60 -3.04 -11.76
N ILE A 84 3.44 -2.51 -11.36
CA ILE A 84 2.47 -3.19 -10.49
C ILE A 84 1.36 -3.84 -11.31
N VAL A 85 0.74 -3.09 -12.24
CA VAL A 85 -0.37 -3.61 -13.06
C VAL A 85 0.09 -4.75 -13.98
N THR A 86 1.27 -4.64 -14.58
CA THR A 86 1.87 -5.74 -15.35
C THR A 86 2.32 -6.93 -14.49
N GLY A 87 2.47 -6.74 -13.17
CA GLY A 87 3.01 -7.72 -12.24
C GLY A 87 4.55 -7.87 -12.26
N ILE A 88 5.29 -7.07 -13.05
CA ILE A 88 6.75 -7.22 -13.18
C ILE A 88 7.47 -7.02 -11.84
N PHE A 89 7.12 -5.99 -11.06
CA PHE A 89 7.81 -5.71 -9.79
C PHE A 89 7.60 -6.82 -8.75
N PRO A 90 6.37 -7.26 -8.43
CA PRO A 90 6.18 -8.39 -7.52
C PRO A 90 6.93 -9.64 -7.95
N LEU A 91 6.92 -9.98 -9.26
CA LEU A 91 7.57 -11.18 -9.77
C LEU A 91 9.11 -11.12 -9.62
N ILE A 92 9.73 -9.97 -9.94
CA ILE A 92 11.18 -9.79 -9.77
C ILE A 92 11.56 -9.82 -8.28
N ILE A 93 10.75 -9.20 -7.41
CA ILE A 93 10.99 -9.23 -5.96
C ILE A 93 10.91 -10.67 -5.45
N PHE A 94 9.88 -11.44 -5.82
CA PHE A 94 9.76 -12.84 -5.41
C PHE A 94 10.85 -13.74 -6.00
N MET A 95 11.31 -13.47 -7.22
CA MET A 95 12.48 -14.14 -7.80
C MET A 95 13.74 -13.86 -6.95
N GLY A 96 13.94 -12.62 -6.51
CA GLY A 96 15.05 -12.25 -5.62
C GLY A 96 14.97 -12.93 -4.25
N VAL A 97 13.78 -12.97 -3.64
CA VAL A 97 13.54 -13.70 -2.38
C VAL A 97 13.87 -15.19 -2.55
N GLY A 98 13.42 -15.81 -3.64
CA GLY A 98 13.73 -17.20 -3.97
C GLY A 98 15.23 -17.44 -4.15
N ALA A 99 15.95 -16.53 -4.81
CA ALA A 99 17.40 -16.62 -4.98
C ALA A 99 18.19 -16.49 -3.66
N MET A 100 17.63 -15.82 -2.65
CA MET A 100 18.23 -15.68 -1.32
C MET A 100 17.80 -16.79 -0.34
N THR A 101 16.87 -17.68 -0.73
CA THR A 101 16.32 -18.71 0.15
C THR A 101 17.24 -19.93 0.22
N ASP A 102 17.65 -20.32 1.43
CA ASP A 102 18.41 -21.55 1.67
C ASP A 102 17.45 -22.73 1.92
N PHE A 103 17.52 -23.74 1.05
CA PHE A 103 16.71 -24.96 1.14
C PHE A 103 17.35 -26.06 2.01
N GLY A 104 18.60 -25.91 2.45
CA GLY A 104 19.31 -26.91 3.25
C GLY A 104 18.54 -27.37 4.50
N PRO A 105 18.05 -26.45 5.35
CA PRO A 105 17.25 -26.80 6.53
C PRO A 105 15.92 -27.51 6.19
N LEU A 106 15.26 -27.11 5.10
CA LEU A 106 13.99 -27.68 4.65
C LEU A 106 14.17 -29.12 4.15
N LEU A 107 15.23 -29.38 3.38
CA LEU A 107 15.55 -30.70 2.85
C LEU A 107 16.04 -31.67 3.95
N ALA A 108 16.75 -31.16 4.96
CA ALA A 108 17.24 -31.95 6.07
C ALA A 108 16.12 -32.49 6.98
N ASN A 109 15.02 -31.74 7.13
CA ASN A 109 13.82 -32.21 7.84
C ASN A 109 12.53 -31.84 7.08
N PRO A 110 12.07 -32.69 6.15
CA PRO A 110 10.90 -32.41 5.32
C PRO A 110 9.60 -32.20 6.10
N LYS A 111 9.53 -32.68 7.35
CA LYS A 111 8.35 -32.45 8.20
C LYS A 111 8.15 -30.97 8.55
N THR A 112 9.20 -30.16 8.48
CA THR A 112 9.10 -28.70 8.63
C THR A 112 8.27 -28.05 7.51
N ALA A 113 8.20 -28.66 6.32
CA ALA A 113 7.32 -28.20 5.25
C ALA A 113 5.84 -28.25 5.64
N LEU A 114 5.44 -29.20 6.49
CA LEU A 114 4.07 -29.29 7.00
C LEU A 114 3.71 -28.11 7.93
N LEU A 115 4.68 -27.56 8.66
CA LEU A 115 4.49 -26.34 9.45
C LEU A 115 4.26 -25.13 8.53
N GLY A 116 4.97 -25.07 7.40
CA GLY A 116 4.71 -24.07 6.35
C GLY A 116 3.32 -24.21 5.73
N GLY A 117 2.85 -25.44 5.53
CA GLY A 117 1.47 -25.71 5.11
C GLY A 117 0.43 -25.25 6.15
N ALA A 118 0.71 -25.44 7.45
CA ALA A 118 -0.18 -24.98 8.52
C ALA A 118 -0.25 -23.44 8.61
N ALA A 119 0.82 -22.72 8.27
CA ALA A 119 0.82 -21.25 8.22
C ALA A 119 -0.24 -20.69 7.24
N GLN A 120 -0.55 -21.42 6.16
CA GLN A 120 -1.57 -21.02 5.18
C GLN A 120 -3.00 -21.01 5.74
N PHE A 121 -3.25 -21.63 6.90
CA PHE A 121 -4.53 -21.51 7.59
C PHE A 121 -4.82 -20.05 8.00
N GLY A 122 -3.78 -19.24 8.23
CA GLY A 122 -3.91 -17.81 8.51
C GLY A 122 -4.58 -17.04 7.38
N ILE A 123 -4.32 -17.41 6.12
CA ILE A 123 -4.97 -16.82 4.93
C ILE A 123 -6.46 -17.10 4.95
N PHE A 124 -6.85 -18.36 5.16
CA PHE A 124 -8.26 -18.76 5.20
C PHE A 124 -8.99 -18.13 6.39
N ALA A 125 -8.35 -18.07 7.57
CA ALA A 125 -8.92 -17.41 8.74
C ALA A 125 -9.15 -15.92 8.49
N THR A 126 -8.20 -15.24 7.86
CA THR A 126 -8.30 -13.81 7.52
C THR A 126 -9.38 -13.56 6.46
N LEU A 127 -9.48 -14.43 5.45
CA LEU A 127 -10.53 -14.36 4.42
C LEU A 127 -11.94 -14.55 5.03
N LEU A 128 -12.12 -15.60 5.85
CA LEU A 128 -13.40 -15.85 6.51
C LEU A 128 -13.75 -14.73 7.49
N GLY A 129 -12.75 -14.17 8.18
CA GLY A 129 -12.89 -13.00 9.04
C GLY A 129 -13.37 -11.77 8.24
N ALA A 130 -12.75 -11.49 7.09
CA ALA A 130 -13.15 -10.39 6.22
C ALA A 130 -14.59 -10.57 5.72
N LEU A 131 -14.98 -11.77 5.30
CA LEU A 131 -16.37 -12.06 4.90
C LEU A 131 -17.36 -11.96 6.08
N ALA A 132 -16.95 -12.36 7.28
CA ALA A 132 -17.78 -12.22 8.48
C ALA A 132 -18.03 -10.75 8.86
N LEU A 133 -17.10 -9.84 8.54
CA LEU A 133 -17.28 -8.41 8.76
C LEU A 133 -18.40 -7.81 7.90
N ASN A 134 -18.84 -8.48 6.83
CA ASN A 134 -20.03 -8.07 6.07
C ASN A 134 -21.33 -8.15 6.89
N ALA A 135 -21.31 -8.83 8.03
CA ALA A 135 -22.44 -8.82 8.96
C ALA A 135 -22.57 -7.48 9.73
N ILE A 136 -21.52 -6.64 9.73
CA ILE A 136 -21.54 -5.33 10.39
C ILE A 136 -22.10 -4.30 9.40
N PRO A 137 -23.16 -3.54 9.77
CA PRO A 137 -23.72 -2.51 8.89
C PRO A 137 -22.67 -1.43 8.59
N GLY A 138 -22.39 -1.22 7.30
CA GLY A 138 -21.44 -0.22 6.80
C GLY A 138 -20.13 -0.77 6.25
N ILE A 139 -19.89 -2.08 6.34
CA ILE A 139 -18.75 -2.76 5.71
C ILE A 139 -19.29 -3.78 4.72
N ASP A 140 -18.87 -3.69 3.46
CA ASP A 140 -19.23 -4.66 2.42
C ASP A 140 -17.98 -5.01 1.63
N PHE A 141 -17.39 -6.17 1.95
CA PHE A 141 -16.29 -6.75 1.21
C PHE A 141 -16.82 -7.76 0.20
N SER A 142 -16.53 -7.54 -1.08
CA SER A 142 -16.74 -8.57 -2.07
C SER A 142 -15.82 -9.76 -1.80
N LEU A 143 -16.14 -10.93 -2.35
CA LEU A 143 -15.26 -12.10 -2.25
C LEU A 143 -13.85 -11.81 -2.80
N ARG A 144 -13.72 -10.91 -3.78
CA ARG A 144 -12.43 -10.51 -4.35
C ARG A 144 -11.62 -9.66 -3.38
N ASP A 145 -12.26 -8.70 -2.72
CA ASP A 145 -11.60 -7.83 -1.72
C ASP A 145 -11.18 -8.65 -0.50
N ALA A 146 -12.07 -9.52 -0.02
CA ALA A 146 -11.77 -10.44 1.08
C ALA A 146 -10.62 -11.41 0.74
N ALA A 147 -10.53 -11.87 -0.52
CA ALA A 147 -9.42 -12.69 -0.97
C ALA A 147 -8.10 -11.92 -0.96
N SER A 148 -8.08 -10.66 -1.41
CA SER A 148 -6.89 -9.80 -1.33
C SER A 148 -6.46 -9.51 0.11
N ILE A 149 -7.41 -9.26 1.03
CA ILE A 149 -7.14 -9.08 2.46
C ILE A 149 -6.58 -10.38 3.07
N GLY A 150 -7.11 -11.52 2.66
CA GLY A 150 -6.68 -12.84 3.14
C GLY A 150 -5.18 -13.09 2.98
N ILE A 151 -4.56 -12.62 1.89
CA ILE A 151 -3.13 -12.84 1.61
C ILE A 151 -2.21 -12.23 2.68
N ILE A 152 -2.67 -11.22 3.43
CA ILE A 152 -1.91 -10.61 4.54
C ILE A 152 -1.65 -11.63 5.67
N GLY A 153 -2.50 -12.65 5.81
CA GLY A 153 -2.39 -13.66 6.85
C GLY A 153 -1.44 -14.83 6.55
N GLY A 154 -0.75 -14.81 5.40
CA GLY A 154 0.22 -15.85 4.99
C GLY A 154 1.64 -15.49 5.41
#